data_AF-A0A495L9C3-F1
#
_entry.id   AF-A0A495L9C3-F1
#
_cell.length_a   1.000
_cell.length_b   1.000
_cell.length_c   1.000
_cell.angle_alpha   90.00
_cell.angle_beta   90.00
_cell.angle_gamma   90.00
#
_symmetry.space_group_name_H-M   'P 1'
#
loop_
_entity.id
_entity.type
_entity.pdbx_description
1 polymer ?
#
loop_
_entity_poly.entity_id
_entity_poly.type
_entity_poly.pdbx_seq_one_letter_code
_entity_poly.pdbx_strand_id
1 'polypeptide(L)'
;MEPIEPVRPFRWDLARGDRLGSLVDGHDTAPFQLEGLTDCAARVLARSADGDMYFVGRSPDSLFDLLSGVLADSPHQERLHRLPLSLFGEDGRGLTPDERERLRALLTAAGVTPRRLAGGVRPVVFVDLVHRGSTFANLHAELRDWIDDERAPWNTIRGRLGYLGITVREKTSPNTWRWQQHADWVRELPARAVRNVSIEGHLWRYMGDRQDKTEPSFRRTRWADPDMTLPRHDDAARAALAEAVRFYRGGRTRAVRSRVHRVLTGEPAFRDPWLRDLARTLR
;
A
#
# COMPACT_ATOMS: atom_id res chain seq x y z
N MET A 1 16.72 -25.32 10.68
CA MET A 1 16.31 -25.00 9.30
C MET A 1 16.80 -23.60 9.03
N GLU A 2 17.64 -23.40 8.01
CA GLU A 2 18.11 -22.05 7.66
C GLU A 2 16.90 -21.20 7.22
N PRO A 3 16.86 -19.90 7.59
CA PRO A 3 15.77 -19.03 7.18
C PRO A 3 15.73 -18.91 5.65
N ILE A 4 14.56 -19.15 5.04
CA ILE A 4 14.37 -18.95 3.61
C ILE A 4 14.64 -17.49 3.26
N GLU A 5 15.61 -17.25 2.37
CA GLU A 5 15.84 -15.91 1.82
C GLU A 5 14.67 -15.55 0.87
N PRO A 6 13.94 -14.46 1.12
CA PRO A 6 12.76 -14.13 0.33
C PRO A 6 13.15 -13.45 -0.98
N VAL A 7 12.65 -14.00 -2.09
CA VAL A 7 12.69 -13.34 -3.40
C VAL A 7 11.83 -12.08 -3.36
N ARG A 8 12.38 -10.92 -3.69
CA ARG A 8 11.62 -9.66 -3.75
C ARG A 8 11.54 -9.15 -5.19
N PRO A 9 10.35 -8.75 -5.68
CA PRO A 9 10.23 -8.12 -6.97
C PRO A 9 11.14 -6.90 -7.07
N PHE A 10 11.90 -6.80 -8.15
CA PHE A 10 12.71 -5.63 -8.43
C PHE A 10 11.82 -4.40 -8.55
N ARG A 11 12.25 -3.30 -7.92
CA ARG A 11 11.63 -1.99 -8.05
C ARG A 11 12.69 -0.91 -7.95
N TRP A 12 12.70 0.01 -8.91
CA TRP A 12 13.52 1.22 -8.83
C TRP A 12 13.18 2.05 -7.61
N ASP A 13 14.20 2.44 -6.86
CA ASP A 13 14.11 3.34 -5.71
C ASP A 13 14.28 4.80 -6.18
N LEU A 14 13.16 5.41 -6.53
CA LEU A 14 13.12 6.80 -6.99
C LEU A 14 13.53 7.79 -5.90
N ALA A 15 13.35 7.43 -4.62
CA ALA A 15 13.69 8.29 -3.51
C ALA A 15 15.21 8.29 -3.23
N ARG A 16 15.88 7.16 -3.43
CA ARG A 16 17.34 7.05 -3.33
C ARG A 16 18.09 7.55 -4.56
N GLY A 17 17.37 8.00 -5.58
CA GLY A 17 17.97 8.58 -6.77
C GLY A 17 18.64 7.55 -7.67
N ASP A 18 18.06 6.36 -7.78
CA ASP A 18 18.48 5.35 -8.75
C ASP A 18 18.73 5.99 -10.12
N ARG A 19 19.91 5.72 -10.70
CA ARG A 19 20.31 6.34 -11.97
C ARG A 19 19.50 5.73 -13.10
N LEU A 20 18.47 6.44 -13.53
CA LEU A 20 17.57 5.98 -14.59
C LEU A 20 18.15 6.09 -15.99
N GLY A 21 19.21 6.90 -16.20
CA GLY A 21 19.81 7.13 -17.51
C GLY A 21 18.74 7.55 -18.54
N SER A 22 18.73 6.89 -19.69
CA SER A 22 17.76 7.08 -20.78
C SER A 22 16.52 6.17 -20.69
N LEU A 23 16.33 5.44 -19.58
CA LEU A 23 15.24 4.45 -19.47
C LEU A 23 13.86 5.08 -19.64
N VAL A 24 13.70 6.35 -19.26
CA VAL A 24 12.44 7.10 -19.35
C VAL A 24 12.34 7.97 -20.60
N ASP A 25 13.38 8.01 -21.44
CA ASP A 25 13.41 8.83 -22.65
C ASP A 25 12.37 8.35 -23.66
N GLY A 26 11.66 9.30 -24.29
CA GLY A 26 10.60 9.02 -25.25
C GLY A 26 9.22 8.77 -24.62
N HIS A 27 9.11 8.68 -23.29
CA HIS A 27 7.84 8.50 -22.59
C HIS A 27 7.38 9.82 -21.94
N ASP A 28 6.60 10.61 -22.68
CA ASP A 28 5.93 11.81 -22.16
C ASP A 28 4.45 11.55 -21.88
N THR A 29 4.13 11.12 -20.66
CA THR A 29 2.75 11.00 -20.20
C THR A 29 2.43 12.14 -19.25
N ALA A 30 1.46 12.99 -19.59
CA ALA A 30 0.89 13.93 -18.62
C ALA A 30 -0.14 13.15 -17.78
N PRO A 31 0.12 12.88 -16.48
CA PRO A 31 -0.83 12.10 -15.68
C PRO A 31 -2.07 12.96 -15.40
N PHE A 32 -3.10 12.81 -16.23
CA PHE A 32 -4.37 13.52 -16.10
C PHE A 32 -5.08 13.24 -14.76
N GLN A 33 -4.64 12.22 -14.03
CA GLN A 33 -5.14 11.81 -12.72
C GLN A 33 -4.47 12.50 -11.53
N LEU A 34 -3.42 13.31 -11.72
CA LEU A 34 -2.59 13.79 -10.61
C LEU A 34 -3.40 14.48 -9.51
N GLU A 35 -4.43 15.27 -9.87
CA GLU A 35 -5.28 15.95 -8.90
C GLU A 35 -6.07 14.97 -8.02
N GLY A 36 -6.79 14.04 -8.65
CA GLY A 36 -7.58 13.03 -7.94
C GLY A 36 -6.71 12.08 -7.12
N LEU A 37 -5.53 11.73 -7.64
CA LEU A 37 -4.54 10.92 -6.94
C LEU A 37 -3.96 11.67 -5.73
N THR A 38 -3.73 12.97 -5.84
CA THR A 38 -3.27 13.82 -4.73
C THR A 38 -4.31 13.87 -3.60
N ASP A 39 -5.59 14.00 -3.93
CA ASP A 39 -6.65 13.96 -2.93
C ASP A 39 -6.77 12.58 -2.27
N CYS A 40 -6.62 11.50 -3.06
CA CYS A 40 -6.56 10.14 -2.54
C CYS A 40 -5.38 9.98 -1.55
N ALA A 41 -4.19 10.43 -1.95
CA ALA A 41 -2.95 10.33 -1.17
C ALA A 41 -3.09 11.03 0.18
N ALA A 42 -3.60 12.25 0.18
CA ALA A 42 -3.82 13.01 1.40
C ALA A 42 -4.85 12.32 2.33
N ARG A 43 -5.95 11.78 1.78
CA ARG A 43 -6.93 11.04 2.59
C ARG A 43 -6.35 9.73 3.13
N VAL A 44 -5.49 9.05 2.37
CA VAL A 44 -4.80 7.85 2.84
C VAL A 44 -3.88 8.18 4.00
N LEU A 45 -3.07 9.25 3.89
CA LEU A 45 -2.25 9.75 5.00
C LEU A 45 -3.09 10.12 6.22
N ALA A 46 -4.16 10.88 6.06
CA ALA A 46 -5.00 11.30 7.18
C ALA A 46 -5.68 10.12 7.89
N ARG A 47 -5.97 9.04 7.16
CA ARG A 47 -6.71 7.89 7.68
C ARG A 47 -5.82 6.74 8.13
N SER A 48 -4.50 6.82 7.96
CA SER A 48 -3.53 5.82 8.43
C SER A 48 -3.35 5.79 9.95
N ALA A 49 -3.96 6.72 10.70
CA ALA A 49 -3.94 6.72 12.16
C ALA A 49 -2.52 6.68 12.77
N ASP A 50 -1.59 7.48 12.22
CA ASP A 50 -0.17 7.52 12.60
C ASP A 50 0.61 6.20 12.38
N GLY A 51 0.05 5.24 11.65
CA GLY A 51 0.66 3.93 11.41
C GLY A 51 1.70 3.91 10.29
N ASP A 52 2.53 2.86 10.31
CA ASP A 52 3.39 2.46 9.21
C ASP A 52 2.52 1.86 8.10
N MET A 53 2.57 2.42 6.90
CA MET A 53 1.68 2.07 5.78
C MET A 53 2.35 1.05 4.87
N TYR A 54 1.67 -0.08 4.67
CA TYR A 54 2.08 -1.16 3.79
C TYR A 54 1.14 -1.22 2.59
N PHE A 55 1.63 -0.77 1.43
CA PHE A 55 0.89 -0.75 0.18
C PHE A 55 0.88 -2.15 -0.41
N VAL A 56 -0.27 -2.82 -0.34
CA VAL A 56 -0.45 -4.22 -0.72
C VAL A 56 -0.71 -4.33 -2.21
N GLY A 57 0.01 -5.22 -2.87
CA GLY A 57 -0.05 -5.41 -4.31
C GLY A 57 0.58 -4.25 -5.09
N ARG A 58 0.18 -4.12 -6.36
CA ARG A 58 0.73 -3.10 -7.30
C ARG A 58 -0.30 -2.05 -7.71
N SER A 59 -1.57 -2.28 -7.40
CA SER A 59 -2.65 -1.35 -7.74
C SER A 59 -2.45 0.04 -7.11
N PRO A 60 -1.96 0.17 -5.86
CA PRO A 60 -1.70 1.48 -5.28
C PRO A 60 -0.28 2.02 -5.54
N ASP A 61 0.50 1.49 -6.48
CA ASP A 61 1.89 1.93 -6.72
C ASP A 61 2.00 3.42 -7.09
N SER A 62 1.12 3.94 -7.95
CA SER A 62 1.08 5.39 -8.26
C SER A 62 0.87 6.25 -7.02
N LEU A 63 0.06 5.77 -6.07
CA LEU A 63 -0.17 6.43 -4.81
C LEU A 63 1.09 6.40 -3.93
N PHE A 64 1.78 5.26 -3.88
CA PHE A 64 3.04 5.10 -3.18
C PHE A 64 4.13 6.03 -3.76
N ASP A 65 4.26 6.10 -5.07
CA ASP A 65 5.25 6.95 -5.75
C ASP A 65 4.99 8.43 -5.47
N LEU A 66 3.73 8.86 -5.56
CA LEU A 66 3.32 10.23 -5.25
C LEU A 66 3.62 10.56 -3.78
N LEU A 67 3.25 9.69 -2.84
CA LEU A 67 3.49 9.88 -1.41
C LEU A 67 4.96 9.88 -1.05
N SER A 68 5.76 9.05 -1.71
CA SER A 68 7.23 9.05 -1.56
C SER A 68 7.80 10.41 -1.94
N GLY A 69 7.27 11.06 -2.98
CA GLY A 69 7.64 12.43 -3.35
C GLY A 69 7.15 13.48 -2.36
N VAL A 70 5.90 13.39 -1.92
CA VAL A 70 5.30 14.31 -0.93
C VAL A 70 6.08 14.32 0.38
N LEU A 71 6.51 13.14 0.83
CA LEU A 71 7.17 12.93 2.12
C LEU A 71 8.69 12.90 2.04
N ALA A 72 9.30 13.09 0.86
CA ALA A 72 10.74 12.87 0.63
C ALA A 72 11.68 13.65 1.58
N ASP A 73 11.23 14.78 2.12
CA ASP A 73 12.00 15.62 3.02
C ASP A 73 11.40 15.59 4.46
N SER A 74 10.74 14.49 4.83
CA SER A 74 10.05 14.30 6.12
C SER A 74 10.39 12.94 6.72
N PRO A 75 10.51 12.81 8.06
CA PRO A 75 10.71 11.52 8.73
C PRO A 75 9.55 10.54 8.51
N HIS A 76 8.43 11.01 7.97
CA HIS A 76 7.28 10.18 7.63
C HIS A 76 7.51 9.34 6.37
N GLN A 77 8.54 9.62 5.56
CA GLN A 77 8.89 8.79 4.40
C GLN A 77 9.25 7.37 4.81
N GLU A 78 9.95 7.20 5.92
CA GLU A 78 10.35 5.88 6.45
C GLU A 78 9.18 4.99 6.85
N ARG A 79 7.97 5.56 6.91
CA ARG A 79 6.72 4.86 7.25
C ARG A 79 5.97 4.35 6.01
N LEU A 80 6.50 4.58 4.80
CA LEU A 80 5.95 4.05 3.57
C LEU A 80 6.67 2.76 3.21
N HIS A 81 5.92 1.67 3.10
CA HIS A 81 6.43 0.36 2.74
C HIS A 81 5.65 -0.23 1.58
N ARG A 82 6.36 -0.81 0.62
CA ARG A 82 5.72 -1.66 -0.39
C ARG A 82 5.58 -3.07 0.14
N LEU A 83 4.44 -3.68 -0.13
CA LEU A 83 4.18 -5.10 0.07
C LEU A 83 3.59 -5.65 -1.22
N PRO A 84 4.40 -5.93 -2.26
CA PRO A 84 3.91 -6.18 -3.63
C PRO A 84 3.20 -7.53 -3.80
N LEU A 85 2.69 -8.15 -2.72
CA LEU A 85 2.00 -9.43 -2.71
C LEU A 85 0.66 -9.36 -3.44
N SER A 86 0.41 -10.32 -4.32
CA SER A 86 -0.91 -10.56 -4.91
C SER A 86 -1.55 -11.77 -4.23
N LEU A 87 -2.50 -11.52 -3.33
CA LEU A 87 -3.31 -12.52 -2.64
C LEU A 87 -4.78 -12.45 -3.07
N PHE A 88 -5.05 -12.01 -4.30
CA PHE A 88 -6.43 -11.81 -4.78
C PHE A 88 -7.11 -13.14 -5.10
N GLY A 89 -8.37 -13.31 -4.68
CA GLY A 89 -9.16 -14.51 -4.97
C GLY A 89 -8.47 -15.80 -4.51
N GLU A 90 -8.33 -16.74 -5.43
CA GLU A 90 -7.72 -18.05 -5.18
C GLU A 90 -6.19 -18.01 -5.04
N ASP A 91 -5.51 -16.90 -5.43
CA ASP A 91 -4.06 -16.78 -5.26
C ASP A 91 -3.63 -16.72 -3.79
N GLY A 92 -4.55 -16.34 -2.88
CA GLY A 92 -4.30 -16.30 -1.44
C GLY A 92 -5.02 -17.39 -0.65
N ARG A 93 -5.57 -18.41 -1.31
CA ARG A 93 -6.29 -19.52 -0.67
C ARG A 93 -5.54 -20.82 -0.82
N GLY A 94 -5.67 -21.67 0.20
CA GLY A 94 -5.12 -23.03 0.19
C GLY A 94 -3.61 -23.04 -0.05
N LEU A 95 -2.88 -22.14 0.60
CA LEU A 95 -1.42 -22.13 0.52
C LEU A 95 -0.85 -23.43 1.08
N THR A 96 0.12 -24.02 0.37
CA THR A 96 0.88 -25.17 0.87
C THR A 96 1.77 -24.76 2.05
N PRO A 97 2.30 -25.71 2.84
CA PRO A 97 3.26 -25.39 3.90
C PRO A 97 4.47 -24.57 3.40
N ASP A 98 5.06 -24.96 2.26
CA ASP A 98 6.19 -24.25 1.66
C ASP A 98 5.80 -22.84 1.20
N GLU A 99 4.61 -22.67 0.63
CA GLU A 99 4.09 -21.35 0.24
C GLU A 99 3.87 -20.45 1.47
N ARG A 100 3.34 -21.00 2.57
CA ARG A 100 3.21 -20.25 3.83
C ARG A 100 4.56 -19.84 4.40
N GLU A 101 5.55 -20.73 4.38
CA GLU A 101 6.89 -20.40 4.87
C GLU A 101 7.50 -19.26 4.04
N ARG A 102 7.34 -19.29 2.72
CA ARG A 102 7.75 -18.20 1.82
C ARG A 102 6.99 -16.91 2.08
N LEU A 103 5.68 -16.96 2.30
CA LEU A 103 4.89 -15.79 2.67
C LEU A 103 5.37 -15.19 3.99
N ARG A 104 5.66 -16.02 5.01
CA ARG A 104 6.22 -15.56 6.29
C ARG A 104 7.60 -14.94 6.11
N ALA A 105 8.46 -15.51 5.26
CA ALA A 105 9.75 -14.92 4.92
C ALA A 105 9.60 -13.54 4.24
N LEU A 106 8.66 -13.42 3.30
CA LEU A 106 8.35 -12.15 2.61
C LEU A 106 7.83 -11.08 3.57
N LEU A 107 6.89 -11.45 4.45
CA LEU A 107 6.35 -10.56 5.48
C LEU A 107 7.45 -10.16 6.48
N THR A 108 8.30 -11.11 6.89
CA THR A 108 9.46 -10.86 7.76
C THR A 108 10.42 -9.86 7.13
N ALA A 109 10.74 -9.99 5.84
CA ALA A 109 11.59 -9.04 5.12
C ALA A 109 10.96 -7.66 4.96
N ALA A 110 9.63 -7.56 4.93
CA ALA A 110 8.90 -6.29 5.02
C ALA A 110 8.82 -5.76 6.48
N GLY A 111 9.29 -6.53 7.46
CA GLY A 111 9.19 -6.22 8.87
C GLY A 111 7.84 -6.58 9.50
N VAL A 112 6.90 -7.17 8.77
CA VAL A 112 5.60 -7.59 9.31
C VAL A 112 5.75 -8.97 9.96
N THR A 113 5.90 -9.01 11.28
CA THR A 113 5.99 -10.26 12.06
C THR A 113 5.08 -10.19 13.29
N PRO A 114 4.61 -11.33 13.83
CA PRO A 114 3.82 -11.33 15.07
C PRO A 114 4.52 -10.57 16.22
N ARG A 115 5.85 -10.76 16.35
CA ARG A 115 6.68 -10.03 17.32
C ARG A 115 6.67 -8.51 17.09
N ARG A 116 6.85 -8.02 15.86
CA ARG A 116 6.82 -6.56 15.59
C ARG A 116 5.42 -6.01 15.77
N LEU A 117 4.37 -6.74 15.39
CA LEU A 117 2.99 -6.32 15.61
C LEU A 117 2.66 -6.19 17.11
N ALA A 118 3.15 -7.12 17.93
CA ALA A 118 2.95 -7.11 19.38
C ALA A 118 3.79 -6.06 20.12
N GLY A 119 5.00 -5.76 19.63
CA GLY A 119 5.97 -4.89 20.32
C GLY A 119 6.21 -3.52 19.68
N GLY A 120 5.72 -3.28 18.46
CA GLY A 120 6.01 -2.09 17.68
C GLY A 120 5.46 -0.79 18.28
N VAL A 121 6.18 0.31 18.03
CA VAL A 121 5.79 1.65 18.50
C VAL A 121 4.53 2.15 17.78
N ARG A 122 4.39 1.83 16.49
CA ARG A 122 3.31 2.31 15.63
C ARG A 122 2.41 1.15 15.16
N PRO A 123 1.12 1.43 14.90
CA PRO A 123 0.26 0.50 14.17
C PRO A 123 0.82 0.17 12.79
N VAL A 124 0.49 -1.02 12.29
CA VAL A 124 0.71 -1.42 10.89
C VAL A 124 -0.61 -1.26 10.15
N VAL A 125 -0.60 -0.51 9.04
CA VAL A 125 -1.78 -0.25 8.22
C VAL A 125 -1.57 -0.76 6.80
N PHE A 126 -2.34 -1.78 6.43
CA PHE A 126 -2.36 -2.28 5.05
C PHE A 126 -3.24 -1.40 4.18
N VAL A 127 -2.72 -0.95 3.05
CA VAL A 127 -3.41 -0.07 2.09
C VAL A 127 -3.55 -0.80 0.77
N ASP A 128 -4.76 -0.94 0.24
CA ASP A 128 -5.02 -1.64 -1.02
C ASP A 128 -6.14 -0.95 -1.83
N LEU A 129 -6.12 -1.15 -3.14
CA LEU A 129 -7.22 -0.80 -4.03
C LEU A 129 -8.27 -1.93 -4.01
N VAL A 130 -9.39 -1.69 -3.33
CA VAL A 130 -10.33 -2.75 -3.00
C VAL A 130 -11.43 -2.89 -4.03
N HIS A 131 -11.47 -4.04 -4.71
CA HIS A 131 -12.61 -4.49 -5.52
C HIS A 131 -13.61 -5.30 -4.67
N ARG A 132 -13.18 -6.44 -4.12
CA ARG A 132 -14.02 -7.33 -3.29
C ARG A 132 -13.49 -7.59 -1.88
N GLY A 133 -12.28 -7.13 -1.55
CA GLY A 133 -11.66 -7.29 -0.24
C GLY A 133 -10.96 -8.63 0.01
N SER A 134 -10.89 -9.52 -0.99
CA SER A 134 -10.28 -10.85 -0.84
C SER A 134 -8.79 -10.78 -0.48
N THR A 135 -8.03 -9.80 -1.01
CA THR A 135 -6.61 -9.62 -0.68
C THR A 135 -6.41 -9.41 0.82
N PHE A 136 -7.19 -8.50 1.42
CA PHE A 136 -7.15 -8.27 2.86
C PHE A 136 -7.63 -9.47 3.66
N ALA A 137 -8.68 -10.17 3.20
CA ALA A 137 -9.16 -11.37 3.88
C ALA A 137 -8.10 -12.48 3.92
N ASN A 138 -7.46 -12.76 2.79
CA ASN A 138 -6.42 -13.78 2.69
C ASN A 138 -5.17 -13.38 3.49
N LEU A 139 -4.72 -12.13 3.40
CA LEU A 139 -3.60 -11.63 4.21
C LEU A 139 -3.90 -11.70 5.72
N HIS A 140 -5.13 -11.35 6.12
CA HIS A 140 -5.54 -11.42 7.51
C HIS A 140 -5.54 -12.85 8.03
N ALA A 141 -6.10 -13.80 7.27
CA ALA A 141 -6.11 -15.21 7.65
C ALA A 141 -4.70 -15.75 7.88
N GLU A 142 -3.78 -15.53 6.93
CA GLU A 142 -2.39 -16.01 7.05
C GLU A 142 -1.63 -15.33 8.21
N LEU A 143 -1.89 -14.05 8.49
CA LEU A 143 -1.35 -13.38 9.67
C LEU A 143 -1.94 -13.93 10.97
N ARG A 144 -3.25 -14.19 11.00
CA ARG A 144 -3.96 -14.71 12.18
C ARG A 144 -3.45 -16.09 12.54
N ASP A 145 -3.31 -16.97 11.56
CA ASP A 145 -2.75 -18.32 11.70
C ASP A 145 -1.30 -18.25 12.21
N TRP A 146 -0.47 -17.37 11.63
CA TRP A 146 0.92 -17.20 12.09
C TRP A 146 1.02 -16.67 13.52
N ILE A 147 0.14 -15.74 13.90
CA ILE A 147 0.04 -15.24 15.28
C ILE A 147 -0.33 -16.36 16.26
N ASP A 148 -1.24 -17.27 15.87
CA ASP A 148 -1.62 -18.41 16.70
C ASP A 148 -0.50 -19.44 16.81
N ASP A 149 0.18 -19.75 15.71
CA ASP A 149 1.33 -20.66 15.70
C ASP A 149 2.44 -20.20 16.66
N GLU A 150 2.74 -18.90 16.66
CA GLU A 150 3.74 -18.30 17.55
C GLU A 150 3.20 -17.98 18.95
N ARG A 151 1.90 -18.22 19.20
CA ARG A 151 1.20 -17.85 20.45
C ARG A 151 1.40 -16.38 20.82
N ALA A 152 1.48 -15.51 19.82
CA ALA A 152 1.69 -14.09 20.01
C ALA A 152 0.41 -13.43 20.56
N PRO A 153 0.51 -12.32 21.32
CA PRO A 153 -0.62 -11.76 22.07
C PRO A 153 -1.64 -11.07 21.15
N TRP A 154 -2.61 -11.84 20.65
CA TRP A 154 -3.62 -11.37 19.70
C TRP A 154 -4.36 -10.10 20.15
N ASN A 155 -4.76 -10.03 21.42
CA ASN A 155 -5.47 -8.87 21.97
C ASN A 155 -4.68 -7.55 21.86
N THR A 156 -3.35 -7.62 21.92
CA THR A 156 -2.48 -6.47 21.68
C THR A 156 -2.35 -6.20 20.19
N ILE A 157 -2.10 -7.24 19.39
CA ILE A 157 -1.86 -7.13 17.95
C ILE A 157 -3.08 -6.55 17.21
N ARG A 158 -4.29 -7.03 17.50
CA ARG A 158 -5.52 -6.57 16.83
C ARG A 158 -5.79 -5.07 17.02
N GLY A 159 -5.29 -4.49 18.11
CA GLY A 159 -5.39 -3.05 18.39
C GLY A 159 -4.41 -2.18 17.58
N ARG A 160 -3.44 -2.82 16.93
CA ARG A 160 -2.35 -2.21 16.15
C ARG A 160 -2.39 -2.59 14.67
N LEU A 161 -3.32 -3.42 14.25
CA LEU A 161 -3.59 -3.69 12.84
C LEU A 161 -4.62 -2.70 12.30
N GLY A 162 -4.36 -2.19 11.10
CA GLY A 162 -5.29 -1.38 10.33
C GLY A 162 -5.37 -1.85 8.88
N TYR A 163 -6.55 -1.67 8.28
CA TYR A 163 -6.82 -1.95 6.88
C TYR A 163 -7.51 -0.74 6.26
N LEU A 164 -6.91 -0.19 5.22
CA LEU A 164 -7.34 1.03 4.57
C LEU A 164 -7.65 0.73 3.10
N GLY A 165 -8.93 0.57 2.79
CA GLY A 165 -9.39 0.26 1.44
C GLY A 165 -9.61 1.51 0.60
N ILE A 166 -9.02 1.56 -0.60
CA ILE A 166 -9.34 2.56 -1.61
C ILE A 166 -10.47 2.00 -2.48
N THR A 167 -11.66 2.60 -2.40
CA THR A 167 -12.88 2.08 -3.04
C THR A 167 -13.41 3.03 -4.10
N VAL A 168 -14.22 2.52 -5.03
CA VAL A 168 -15.03 3.38 -5.90
C VAL A 168 -16.01 4.19 -5.04
N ARG A 169 -16.16 5.48 -5.36
CA ARG A 169 -17.18 6.35 -4.79
C ARG A 169 -18.52 5.97 -5.38
N GLU A 170 -19.38 5.45 -4.53
CA GLU A 170 -20.78 5.20 -4.84
C GLU A 170 -21.66 6.33 -4.31
N LYS A 171 -22.95 6.30 -4.65
CA LYS A 171 -23.94 7.20 -4.04
C LYS A 171 -23.93 7.01 -2.52
N THR A 172 -24.08 8.09 -1.76
CA THR A 172 -24.18 7.99 -0.30
C THR A 172 -25.57 7.46 0.07
N SER A 173 -25.64 6.20 0.48
CA SER A 173 -26.87 5.52 0.89
C SER A 173 -26.57 4.55 2.04
N PRO A 174 -27.52 4.30 2.96
CA PRO A 174 -27.41 3.20 3.91
C PRO A 174 -27.24 1.83 3.24
N ASN A 175 -27.74 1.68 2.00
CA ASN A 175 -27.68 0.44 1.22
C ASN A 175 -26.45 0.36 0.31
N THR A 176 -25.55 1.33 0.37
CA THR A 176 -24.30 1.30 -0.39
C THR A 176 -23.47 0.10 0.04
N TRP A 177 -23.12 -0.75 -0.92
CA TRP A 177 -22.34 -1.95 -0.68
C TRP A 177 -20.95 -1.57 -0.16
N ARG A 178 -20.50 -2.21 0.92
CA ARG A 178 -19.15 -1.99 1.47
C ARG A 178 -18.48 -3.33 1.69
N TRP A 179 -17.29 -3.50 1.12
CA TRP A 179 -16.57 -4.77 1.19
C TRP A 179 -16.41 -5.30 2.62
N GLN A 180 -16.19 -4.42 3.60
CA GLN A 180 -16.00 -4.83 4.99
C GLN A 180 -17.28 -5.36 5.68
N GLN A 181 -18.48 -5.05 5.16
CA GLN A 181 -19.74 -5.58 5.69
C GLN A 181 -19.93 -7.07 5.36
N HIS A 182 -19.19 -7.57 4.36
CA HIS A 182 -19.25 -8.95 3.89
C HIS A 182 -17.99 -9.74 4.24
N ALA A 183 -17.20 -9.23 5.18
CA ALA A 183 -15.92 -9.79 5.60
C ALA A 183 -15.98 -10.12 7.10
N ASP A 184 -16.34 -11.36 7.45
CA ASP A 184 -16.57 -11.74 8.86
C ASP A 184 -15.35 -11.52 9.76
N TRP A 185 -14.13 -11.69 9.23
CA TRP A 185 -12.87 -11.45 9.94
C TRP A 185 -12.71 -10.01 10.46
N VAL A 186 -13.41 -9.04 9.86
CA VAL A 186 -13.39 -7.64 10.33
C VAL A 186 -13.96 -7.54 11.75
N ARG A 187 -14.85 -8.45 12.17
CA ARG A 187 -15.41 -8.48 13.53
C ARG A 187 -14.36 -8.83 14.59
N GLU A 188 -13.24 -9.42 14.21
CA GLU A 188 -12.14 -9.72 15.13
C GLU A 188 -11.33 -8.47 15.50
N LEU A 189 -11.49 -7.38 14.75
CA LEU A 189 -10.76 -6.14 14.91
C LEU A 189 -11.60 -5.05 15.59
N PRO A 190 -10.96 -4.05 16.23
CA PRO A 190 -11.66 -2.87 16.69
C PRO A 190 -12.32 -2.11 15.52
N ALA A 191 -13.47 -1.49 15.74
CA ALA A 191 -14.21 -0.76 14.71
C ALA A 191 -13.39 0.32 13.96
N ARG A 192 -12.36 0.88 14.62
CA ARG A 192 -11.46 1.90 14.03
C ARG A 192 -10.38 1.35 13.10
N ALA A 193 -10.18 0.03 13.09
CA ALA A 193 -9.09 -0.64 12.36
C ALA A 193 -9.35 -0.68 10.85
N VAL A 194 -10.61 -0.77 10.42
CA VAL A 194 -10.97 -0.83 9.01
C VAL A 194 -11.56 0.50 8.56
N ARG A 195 -10.92 1.14 7.58
CA ARG A 195 -11.29 2.45 7.05
C ARG A 195 -11.27 2.41 5.53
N ASN A 196 -11.95 3.37 4.90
CA ASN A 196 -11.97 3.50 3.45
C ASN A 196 -11.62 4.91 2.99
N VAL A 197 -11.07 5.02 1.79
CA VAL A 197 -10.95 6.25 0.99
C VAL A 197 -11.71 6.02 -0.31
N SER A 198 -12.79 6.77 -0.53
CA SER A 198 -13.59 6.64 -1.75
C SER A 198 -13.16 7.64 -2.83
N ILE A 199 -12.86 7.13 -4.01
CA ILE A 199 -12.36 7.90 -5.17
C ILE A 199 -13.26 7.73 -6.39
N GLU A 200 -13.09 8.59 -7.39
CA GLU A 200 -13.90 8.52 -8.61
C GLU A 200 -13.63 7.24 -9.39
N GLY A 201 -14.67 6.67 -10.00
CA GLY A 201 -14.57 5.37 -10.67
C GLY A 201 -13.56 5.34 -11.80
N HIS A 202 -13.32 6.47 -12.49
CA HIS A 202 -12.31 6.53 -13.54
C HIS A 202 -10.88 6.44 -12.97
N LEU A 203 -10.62 7.07 -11.81
CA LEU A 203 -9.33 7.00 -11.12
C LEU A 203 -9.10 5.60 -10.59
N TRP A 204 -10.12 5.00 -9.98
CA TRP A 204 -10.06 3.63 -9.48
C TRP A 204 -9.74 2.64 -10.61
N ARG A 205 -10.45 2.72 -11.74
CA ARG A 205 -10.19 1.86 -12.92
C ARG A 205 -8.82 2.10 -13.53
N TYR A 206 -8.34 3.34 -13.51
CA TYR A 206 -6.98 3.61 -13.96
C TYR A 206 -5.96 2.86 -13.09
N MET A 207 -6.00 3.03 -11.76
CA MET A 207 -5.05 2.40 -10.84
C MET A 207 -5.09 0.86 -10.89
N GLY A 208 -6.30 0.29 -11.06
CA GLY A 208 -6.53 -1.16 -11.04
C GLY A 208 -6.36 -1.85 -12.39
N ASP A 209 -6.88 -1.25 -13.47
CA ASP A 209 -7.11 -1.97 -14.73
C ASP A 209 -6.25 -1.47 -15.90
N ARG A 210 -5.85 -0.19 -15.89
CA ARG A 210 -5.23 0.47 -17.06
C ARG A 210 -3.80 0.90 -16.88
N GLN A 211 -3.38 1.14 -15.63
CA GLN A 211 -2.04 1.61 -15.36
C GLN A 211 -1.03 0.50 -15.60
N ASP A 212 -0.06 0.74 -16.47
CA ASP A 212 1.11 -0.13 -16.61
C ASP A 212 1.88 -0.19 -15.29
N LYS A 213 2.58 -1.32 -15.06
CA LYS A 213 3.28 -1.60 -13.81
C LYS A 213 4.73 -1.97 -14.09
N THR A 214 5.66 -1.45 -13.28
CA THR A 214 7.11 -1.64 -13.51
C THR A 214 7.55 -3.09 -13.30
N GLU A 215 6.85 -3.85 -12.46
CA GLU A 215 7.13 -5.24 -12.17
C GLU A 215 5.91 -6.13 -12.44
N PRO A 216 6.09 -7.45 -12.63
CA PRO A 216 4.98 -8.39 -12.78
C PRO A 216 4.15 -8.54 -11.49
N SER A 217 2.93 -9.08 -11.61
CA SER A 217 2.15 -9.47 -10.42
C SER A 217 2.87 -10.54 -9.61
N PHE A 218 3.01 -10.34 -8.29
CA PHE A 218 3.77 -11.24 -7.42
C PHE A 218 2.84 -12.15 -6.62
N ARG A 219 2.19 -13.05 -7.34
CA ARG A 219 1.33 -14.13 -6.82
C ARG A 219 2.16 -15.31 -6.31
N ARG A 220 1.54 -16.25 -5.59
CA ARG A 220 2.20 -17.42 -4.99
C ARG A 220 3.14 -18.20 -5.92
N THR A 221 2.78 -18.33 -7.20
CA THR A 221 3.60 -19.03 -8.21
C THR A 221 4.93 -18.35 -8.53
N ARG A 222 5.16 -17.13 -8.02
CA ARG A 222 6.35 -16.32 -8.28
C ARG A 222 7.19 -16.06 -7.02
N TRP A 223 6.75 -16.49 -5.84
CA TRP A 223 7.49 -16.24 -4.58
C TRP A 223 8.85 -16.92 -4.49
N ALA A 224 9.10 -17.91 -5.35
CA ALA A 224 10.37 -18.61 -5.48
C ALA A 224 11.09 -18.33 -6.82
N ASP A 225 10.52 -17.46 -7.66
CA ASP A 225 11.00 -17.23 -9.02
C ASP A 225 12.12 -16.17 -9.03
N PRO A 226 13.40 -16.54 -9.24
CA PRO A 226 14.52 -15.62 -9.16
C PRO A 226 14.44 -14.50 -10.21
N ASP A 227 13.73 -14.70 -11.32
CA ASP A 227 13.57 -13.70 -12.38
C ASP A 227 12.76 -12.48 -11.89
N MET A 228 12.01 -12.63 -10.79
CA MET A 228 11.34 -11.50 -10.15
C MET A 228 12.32 -10.46 -9.63
N THR A 229 13.58 -10.82 -9.37
CA THR A 229 14.63 -9.90 -8.91
C THR A 229 15.25 -9.08 -10.04
N LEU A 230 14.90 -9.34 -11.29
CA LEU A 230 15.45 -8.67 -12.46
C LEU A 230 14.58 -7.48 -12.89
N PRO A 231 15.18 -6.36 -13.33
CA PRO A 231 14.45 -5.24 -13.89
C PRO A 231 13.79 -5.60 -15.22
N ARG A 232 12.59 -5.05 -15.46
CA ARG A 232 11.92 -5.15 -16.76
C ARG A 232 12.28 -3.97 -17.66
N HIS A 233 12.67 -4.26 -18.89
CA HIS A 233 13.06 -3.26 -19.88
C HIS A 233 12.10 -3.15 -21.07
N ASP A 234 10.97 -3.87 -21.04
CA ASP A 234 9.93 -3.74 -22.04
C ASP A 234 9.28 -2.35 -22.03
N ASP A 235 8.67 -1.98 -23.15
CA ASP A 235 8.12 -0.64 -23.38
C ASP A 235 7.08 -0.23 -22.32
N ALA A 236 6.23 -1.17 -21.90
CA ALA A 236 5.23 -0.94 -20.86
C ALA A 236 5.88 -0.71 -19.48
N ALA A 237 6.93 -1.46 -19.13
CA ALA A 237 7.69 -1.24 -17.90
C ALA A 237 8.41 0.12 -17.89
N ARG A 238 8.96 0.54 -19.05
CA ARG A 238 9.59 1.86 -19.21
C ARG A 238 8.58 3.01 -19.12
N ALA A 239 7.41 2.85 -19.75
CA ALA A 239 6.31 3.80 -19.63
C ALA A 239 5.81 3.92 -18.18
N ALA A 240 5.63 2.79 -17.48
CA ALA A 240 5.26 2.76 -16.06
C ALA A 240 6.32 3.42 -15.18
N LEU A 241 7.61 3.23 -15.47
CA LEU A 241 8.71 3.87 -14.75
C LEU A 241 8.71 5.39 -14.97
N ALA A 242 8.52 5.85 -16.22
CA ALA A 242 8.42 7.26 -16.53
C ALA A 242 7.25 7.92 -15.79
N GLU A 243 6.12 7.23 -15.67
CA GLU A 243 4.97 7.69 -14.91
C GLU A 243 5.23 7.72 -13.40
N ALA A 244 5.86 6.68 -12.83
CA ALA A 244 6.28 6.64 -11.43
C ALA A 244 7.21 7.82 -11.07
N VAL A 245 8.17 8.12 -11.95
CA VAL A 245 9.06 9.30 -11.82
C VAL A 245 8.26 10.60 -11.80
N ARG A 246 7.23 10.72 -12.63
CA ARG A 246 6.37 11.91 -12.66
C ARG A 246 5.55 12.05 -11.40
N PHE A 247 5.00 10.96 -10.86
CA PHE A 247 4.30 11.01 -9.57
C PHE A 247 5.25 11.40 -8.44
N TYR A 248 6.43 10.80 -8.37
CA TYR A 248 7.45 11.15 -7.38
C TYR A 248 7.86 12.63 -7.48
N ARG A 249 8.25 13.10 -8.68
CA ARG A 249 8.62 14.51 -8.91
C ARG A 249 7.46 15.46 -8.65
N GLY A 250 6.25 15.09 -9.07
CA GLY A 250 5.01 15.82 -8.83
C GLY A 250 4.75 15.99 -7.33
N GLY A 251 4.92 14.92 -6.55
CA GLY A 251 4.81 14.93 -5.08
C GLY A 251 5.72 15.94 -4.40
N ARG A 252 6.90 16.20 -4.96
CA ARG A 252 7.87 17.19 -4.44
C ARG A 252 7.48 18.64 -4.76
N THR A 253 6.53 18.87 -5.67
CA THR A 253 6.15 20.24 -6.04
C THR A 253 5.35 20.93 -4.94
N ARG A 254 5.53 22.26 -4.83
CA ARG A 254 4.75 23.09 -3.90
C ARG A 254 3.24 22.98 -4.15
N ALA A 255 2.82 22.87 -5.41
CA ALA A 255 1.40 22.76 -5.78
C ALA A 255 0.77 21.49 -5.18
N VAL A 256 1.40 20.33 -5.36
CA VAL A 256 0.93 19.07 -4.81
C VAL A 256 0.99 19.07 -3.28
N ARG A 257 2.11 19.50 -2.67
CA ARG A 257 2.22 19.58 -1.20
C ARG A 257 1.19 20.51 -0.57
N SER A 258 0.94 21.67 -1.19
CA SER A 258 -0.10 22.60 -0.71
C SER A 258 -1.49 21.99 -0.80
N ARG A 259 -1.77 21.23 -1.86
CA ARG A 259 -3.03 20.49 -2.01
C ARG A 259 -3.17 19.40 -0.95
N VAL A 260 -2.13 18.60 -0.74
CA VAL A 260 -2.11 17.58 0.33
C VAL A 260 -2.39 18.23 1.67
N HIS A 261 -1.64 19.28 2.03
CA HIS A 261 -1.84 20.03 3.28
C HIS A 261 -3.31 20.45 3.44
N ARG A 262 -3.90 21.09 2.42
CA ARG A 262 -5.30 21.53 2.44
C ARG A 262 -6.27 20.37 2.73
N VAL A 263 -6.08 19.22 2.09
CA VAL A 263 -6.91 18.04 2.34
C VAL A 263 -6.70 17.50 3.75
N LEU A 264 -5.45 17.40 4.23
CA LEU A 264 -5.15 16.96 5.61
C LEU A 264 -5.85 17.83 6.64
N THR A 265 -5.81 19.17 6.47
CA THR A 265 -6.46 20.10 7.40
C THR A 265 -7.98 20.03 7.40
N GLY A 266 -8.58 19.49 6.34
CA GLY A 266 -10.03 19.29 6.22
C GLY A 266 -10.53 17.95 6.75
N GLU A 267 -9.65 17.00 7.05
CA GLU A 267 -10.06 15.68 7.55
C GLU A 267 -10.41 15.73 9.05
N PRO A 268 -11.43 15.00 9.53
CA PRO A 268 -11.81 15.00 10.95
C PRO A 268 -10.68 14.59 11.91
N ALA A 269 -9.74 13.77 11.43
CA ALA A 269 -8.56 13.34 12.17
C ALA A 269 -7.57 14.51 12.45
N PHE A 270 -7.75 15.68 11.86
CA PHE A 270 -6.85 16.83 12.06
C PHE A 270 -6.87 17.37 13.50
N ARG A 271 -7.87 16.98 14.30
CA ARG A 271 -7.87 17.21 15.75
C ARG A 271 -6.71 16.48 16.47
N ASP A 272 -6.24 15.37 15.89
CA ASP A 272 -5.20 14.54 16.50
C ASP A 272 -3.82 15.21 16.35
N PRO A 273 -2.97 15.21 17.41
CA PRO A 273 -1.67 15.88 17.37
C PRO A 273 -0.73 15.41 16.25
N TRP A 274 -0.73 14.11 15.96
CA TRP A 274 0.13 13.50 14.94
C TRP A 274 -0.17 14.03 13.53
N LEU A 275 -1.45 14.23 13.18
CA LEU A 275 -1.82 14.72 11.85
C LEU A 275 -1.50 16.21 11.69
N ARG A 276 -1.60 16.98 12.78
CA ARG A 276 -1.14 18.39 12.80
C ARG A 276 0.37 18.51 12.69
N ASP A 277 1.12 17.57 13.25
CA ASP A 277 2.57 17.50 13.09
C ASP A 277 2.93 17.17 11.64
N LEU A 278 2.35 16.10 11.08
CA LEU A 278 2.53 15.74 9.67
C LEU A 278 2.23 16.92 8.74
N ALA A 279 1.07 17.58 8.88
CA ALA A 279 0.70 18.73 8.05
C ALA A 279 1.71 19.88 8.17
N ARG A 280 2.30 20.12 9.35
CA ARG A 280 3.36 21.12 9.53
C ARG A 280 4.63 20.76 8.77
N THR A 281 5.03 19.49 8.75
CA THR A 281 6.21 19.03 7.98
C THR A 281 6.07 19.15 6.46
N LEU A 282 4.83 19.29 5.97
CA LEU A 282 4.53 19.38 4.53
C LEU A 282 4.51 20.81 3.97
N ARG A 283 4.48 21.83 4.84
CA ARG A 283 4.60 23.24 4.43
C ARG A 283 5.96 23.54 3.82
#